data_AF-A0A832Z6H6-F1
#
_entry.id   AF-A0A832Z6H6-F1
#
_cell.length_a   1.000
_cell.length_b   1.000
_cell.length_c   1.000
_cell.angle_alpha   90.00
_cell.angle_beta   90.00
_cell.angle_gamma   90.00
#
_symmetry.space_group_name_H-M   'P 1'
#
loop_
_entity.id
_entity.type
_entity.pdbx_description
1 polymer ?
#
loop_
_entity_poly.entity_id
_entity_poly.type
_entity_poly.pdbx_seq_one_letter_code
_entity_poly.pdbx_strand_id
1 'polypeptide(L)'
;MEEVKKDIELLKAKIKKRREIIGIEELKKLFEYARKKFEEGNYVLALQYITRWKEFIEKAKPKLRVEFSNTSFTLNRWEKAEMYVVNEGVAVARDIKFEFSKVTVRNLPEIEV
;
A
#
# COMPACT_ATOMS: atom_id res chain seq x y z
N MET A 1 23.07 5.64 21.28
CA MET A 1 22.14 4.99 22.22
C MET A 1 20.78 5.70 22.21
N GLU A 2 20.76 7.02 22.39
CA GLU A 2 19.57 7.87 22.26
C GLU A 2 18.78 7.65 20.96
N GLU A 3 19.49 7.51 19.82
CA GLU A 3 18.88 7.32 18.50
C GLU A 3 18.12 5.99 18.38
N VAL A 4 18.68 4.89 18.90
CA VAL A 4 18.02 3.56 18.85
C VAL A 4 16.76 3.57 19.72
N LYS A 5 16.80 4.24 20.87
CA LYS A 5 15.64 4.44 21.75
C LYS A 5 14.54 5.24 21.06
N LYS A 6 14.92 6.34 20.39
CA LYS A 6 13.99 7.17 19.60
C LYS A 6 13.36 6.36 18.47
N ASP A 7 14.15 5.55 17.77
CA ASP A 7 13.66 4.67 16.72
C ASP A 7 12.63 3.65 17.25
N ILE A 8 12.91 2.97 18.37
CA ILE A 8 11.98 2.01 18.98
C ILE A 8 10.63 2.67 19.34
N GLU A 9 10.62 3.87 19.92
CA GLU A 9 9.37 4.58 20.21
C GLU A 9 8.60 4.95 18.95
N LEU A 10 9.31 5.35 17.90
CA LEU A 10 8.73 5.68 16.60
C LEU A 10 8.12 4.44 15.92
N LEU A 11 8.78 3.28 16.05
CA LEU A 11 8.28 1.99 15.60
C LEU A 11 6.97 1.60 16.31
N LYS A 12 6.94 1.70 17.63
CA LYS A 12 5.77 1.40 18.46
C LYS A 12 4.54 2.20 18.03
N ALA A 13 4.72 3.50 17.79
CA ALA A 13 3.65 4.38 17.29
C ALA A 13 3.18 3.97 15.87
N LYS A 14 4.10 3.57 14.98
CA LYS A 14 3.77 3.14 13.62
C LYS A 14 3.04 1.80 13.58
N ILE A 15 3.41 0.82 14.40
CA ILE A 15 2.70 -0.47 14.52
C ILE A 15 1.25 -0.25 14.95
N LYS A 16 1.02 0.62 15.95
CA LYS A 16 -0.33 0.94 16.43
C LYS A 16 -1.25 1.48 15.33
N LYS A 17 -0.69 2.24 14.38
CA LYS A 17 -1.42 2.80 13.22
C LYS A 17 -1.63 1.80 12.07
N ARG A 18 -0.91 0.68 12.03
CA ARG A 18 -0.80 -0.21 10.86
C ARG A 18 -1.45 -1.58 11.08
N ARG A 19 -2.64 -1.61 11.69
CA ARG A 19 -3.36 -2.85 12.07
C ARG A 19 -3.69 -3.81 10.90
N GLU A 20 -3.58 -3.37 9.65
CA GLU A 20 -4.06 -4.10 8.47
C GLU A 20 -2.98 -4.40 7.43
N ILE A 21 -1.71 -4.41 7.82
CA ILE A 21 -0.65 -4.92 6.96
C ILE A 21 -0.73 -6.45 6.96
N ILE A 22 -0.75 -7.08 5.78
CA ILE A 22 -0.57 -8.53 5.67
C ILE A 22 0.85 -8.83 6.16
N GLY A 23 0.97 -9.66 7.21
CA GLY A 23 2.25 -9.89 7.89
C GLY A 23 2.53 -8.93 9.07
N ILE A 24 1.52 -8.24 9.59
CA ILE A 24 1.65 -7.43 10.82
C ILE A 24 2.24 -8.21 12.00
N GLU A 25 1.98 -9.51 12.07
CA GLU A 25 2.50 -10.36 13.15
C GLU A 25 4.02 -10.53 13.04
N GLU A 26 4.57 -10.56 11.84
CA GLU A 26 6.01 -10.57 11.60
C GLU A 26 6.64 -9.21 11.96
N LEU A 27 5.97 -8.10 11.62
CA LEU A 27 6.36 -6.75 12.06
C LEU A 27 6.38 -6.62 13.59
N LYS A 28 5.41 -7.21 14.30
CA LYS A 28 5.39 -7.23 15.77
C LYS A 28 6.54 -8.05 16.33
N LYS A 29 6.84 -9.22 15.76
CA LYS A 29 7.98 -10.05 16.18
C LYS A 29 9.30 -9.31 16.02
N LEU A 30 9.52 -8.67 14.86
CA LEU A 30 10.72 -7.86 14.61
C LEU A 30 10.86 -6.73 15.63
N PHE A 31 9.75 -6.07 16.00
CA PHE A 31 9.74 -5.04 17.03
C PHE A 31 10.07 -5.58 18.43
N GLU A 32 9.45 -6.69 18.86
CA GLU A 32 9.73 -7.29 20.16
C GLU A 32 11.19 -7.76 20.25
N TYR A 33 11.75 -8.33 19.17
CA TYR A 33 13.17 -8.68 19.12
C TYR A 33 14.08 -7.46 19.21
N ALA A 34 13.76 -6.38 18.49
CA ALA A 34 14.51 -5.12 18.59
C ALA A 34 14.49 -4.57 20.02
N ARG A 35 13.31 -4.56 20.67
CA ARG A 35 13.13 -4.07 22.04
C ARG A 35 13.93 -4.91 23.04
N LYS A 36 13.80 -6.23 22.98
CA LYS A 36 14.52 -7.16 23.85
C LYS A 36 16.04 -6.98 23.71
N LYS A 37 16.56 -6.86 22.49
CA LYS A 37 18.01 -6.67 22.27
C LYS A 37 18.52 -5.32 22.75
N PHE A 38 17.69 -4.28 22.67
CA PHE A 38 18.01 -2.99 23.26
C PHE A 38 18.07 -3.04 24.79
N GLU A 39 17.09 -3.70 25.43
CA GLU A 39 17.04 -3.92 26.89
C GLU A 39 18.25 -4.75 27.39
N GLU A 40 18.71 -5.71 26.59
CA GLU A 40 19.92 -6.51 26.85
C GLU A 40 21.25 -5.74 26.61
N GLY A 41 21.19 -4.47 26.17
CA GLY A 41 22.38 -3.66 25.82
C GLY A 41 23.04 -4.05 24.49
N ASN A 42 22.44 -4.96 23.72
CA ASN A 42 22.94 -5.38 22.41
C ASN A 42 22.39 -4.47 21.29
N TYR A 43 22.97 -3.28 21.20
CA TYR A 43 22.52 -2.23 20.27
C TYR A 43 22.71 -2.60 18.80
N VAL A 44 23.73 -3.40 18.47
CA VAL A 44 24.00 -3.84 17.08
C VAL A 44 22.85 -4.72 16.58
N LEU A 45 22.46 -5.74 17.35
CA LEU A 45 21.34 -6.60 16.98
C LEU A 45 20.01 -5.84 17.01
N ALA A 46 19.82 -4.94 17.99
CA ALA A 46 18.62 -4.09 18.02
C ALA A 46 18.48 -3.28 16.72
N LEU A 47 19.58 -2.66 16.26
CA LEU A 47 19.59 -1.90 15.01
C LEU A 47 19.29 -2.79 13.79
N GLN A 48 19.84 -4.00 13.73
CA GLN A 48 19.56 -4.94 12.64
C GLN A 48 18.06 -5.30 12.54
N TYR A 49 17.41 -5.58 13.67
CA TYR A 49 15.97 -5.85 13.68
C TYR A 49 15.14 -4.62 13.30
N ILE A 50 15.56 -3.42 13.72
CA ILE A 50 14.94 -2.15 13.30
C ILE A 50 15.06 -1.95 11.79
N THR A 51 16.22 -2.22 11.20
CA THR A 51 16.44 -2.11 9.75
C THR A 51 15.55 -3.07 8.98
N ARG A 52 15.50 -4.35 9.38
CA ARG A 52 14.59 -5.34 8.78
C ARG A 52 13.13 -4.94 8.87
N TRP A 53 12.72 -4.36 10.00
CA TRP A 53 11.38 -3.84 10.18
C TRP A 53 11.08 -2.70 9.19
N LYS A 54 12.04 -1.77 8.99
CA LYS A 54 11.90 -0.65 8.05
C LYS A 54 11.76 -1.16 6.61
N GLU A 55 12.61 -2.10 6.21
CA GLU A 55 12.57 -2.74 4.89
C GLU A 55 11.24 -3.45 4.63
N PHE A 56 10.71 -4.18 5.62
CA PHE A 56 9.43 -4.86 5.49
C PHE A 56 8.30 -3.85 5.18
N ILE A 57 8.30 -2.70 5.86
CA ILE A 57 7.29 -1.65 5.62
C ILE A 57 7.45 -0.95 4.29
N GLU A 58 8.67 -0.75 3.81
CA GLU A 58 8.89 -0.19 2.49
C GLU A 58 8.38 -1.11 1.38
N LYS A 59 8.55 -2.42 1.57
CA LYS A 59 8.00 -3.45 0.66
C LYS A 59 6.48 -3.57 0.80
N ALA A 60 5.93 -3.32 1.99
CA ALA A 60 4.49 -3.32 2.26
C ALA A 60 3.81 -2.01 1.81
N LYS A 61 3.93 -1.69 0.51
CA LYS A 61 3.13 -0.65 -0.15
C LYS A 61 2.00 -1.31 -0.97
N PRO A 62 0.80 -0.72 -0.99
CA PRO A 62 -0.25 -1.19 -1.88
C PRO A 62 0.21 -1.00 -3.33
N LYS A 63 0.04 -2.03 -4.14
CA LYS A 63 0.34 -2.00 -5.58
C LYS A 63 -0.96 -2.25 -6.30
N LEU A 64 -1.55 -1.19 -6.83
CA LEU A 64 -2.86 -1.24 -7.46
C LEU A 64 -2.72 -1.34 -8.98
N ARG A 65 -3.49 -2.25 -9.57
CA ARG A 65 -3.72 -2.33 -11.01
C ARG A 65 -5.21 -2.12 -11.27
N VAL A 66 -5.52 -1.31 -12.29
CA VAL A 66 -6.89 -1.13 -12.77
C VAL A 66 -7.07 -1.99 -14.01
N GLU A 67 -8.10 -2.81 -14.01
CA GLU A 67 -8.46 -3.66 -15.13
C GLU A 67 -9.85 -3.29 -15.63
N PHE A 68 -10.02 -3.28 -16.95
CA PHE A 68 -11.31 -3.13 -17.60
C PHE A 68 -11.77 -4.52 -18.05
N SER A 69 -13.03 -4.86 -17.76
CA SER A 69 -13.61 -6.14 -18.20
C SER A 69 -13.70 -6.24 -19.73
N ASN A 70 -13.96 -5.11 -20.39
CA ASN A 70 -14.07 -4.99 -21.83
C ASN A 70 -13.08 -3.95 -22.36
N THR A 71 -12.27 -4.35 -23.33
CA THR A 71 -11.34 -3.47 -24.06
C THR A 71 -11.76 -3.21 -25.50
N SER A 72 -12.88 -3.81 -25.92
CA SER A 72 -13.51 -3.61 -27.22
C SER A 72 -14.83 -2.87 -27.04
N PHE A 73 -15.06 -1.83 -27.83
CA PHE A 73 -16.22 -0.96 -27.72
C PHE A 73 -16.90 -0.83 -29.08
N THR A 74 -18.23 -0.88 -29.09
CA THR A 74 -19.02 -0.66 -30.30
C THR A 74 -19.26 0.85 -30.47
N LEU A 75 -19.00 1.37 -31.67
CA LEU A 75 -19.27 2.76 -31.99
C LEU A 75 -20.77 3.09 -31.81
N ASN A 76 -21.09 4.28 -31.31
CA ASN A 76 -22.46 4.78 -31.12
C ASN A 76 -23.36 3.93 -30.21
N ARG A 77 -22.78 3.17 -29.28
CA ARG A 77 -23.52 2.39 -28.29
C ARG A 77 -23.12 2.78 -26.87
N TRP A 78 -24.13 3.03 -26.04
CA TRP A 78 -23.94 3.16 -24.60
C TRP A 78 -23.90 1.77 -23.98
N GLU A 79 -22.81 1.47 -23.29
CA GLU A 79 -22.61 0.20 -22.58
C GLU A 79 -22.11 0.47 -21.16
N LYS A 80 -22.43 -0.44 -20.24
CA LYS A 80 -21.87 -0.40 -18.89
C LYS A 80 -20.42 -0.88 -18.95
N ALA A 81 -19.49 -0.07 -18.45
CA ALA A 81 -18.10 -0.47 -18.24
C ALA A 81 -17.93 -1.02 -16.82
N GLU A 82 -17.31 -2.18 -16.69
CA GLU A 82 -16.91 -2.72 -15.38
C GLU A 82 -15.40 -2.57 -15.22
N MET A 83 -14.99 -2.12 -14.03
CA MET A 83 -13.59 -1.90 -13.68
C MET A 83 -13.28 -2.63 -12.38
N TYR A 84 -12.14 -3.30 -12.34
CA TYR A 84 -11.62 -3.95 -11.15
C TYR A 84 -10.36 -3.25 -10.68
N VAL A 85 -10.25 -3.06 -9.36
CA VAL A 85 -9.00 -2.64 -8.73
C VAL A 85 -8.41 -3.85 -8.03
N VAL A 86 -7.30 -4.32 -8.58
CA VAL A 86 -6.55 -5.45 -8.04
C VAL A 86 -5.41 -4.91 -7.21
N ASN A 87 -5.38 -5.29 -5.93
CA ASN A 87 -4.24 -5.02 -5.07
C ASN A 87 -3.27 -6.21 -5.10
N GLU A 88 -2.20 -6.06 -5.87
CA GLU A 88 -1.12 -7.06 -5.97
C GLU A 88 -0.08 -6.90 -4.86
N GLY A 89 -0.22 -5.86 -4.02
CA GLY A 89 0.69 -5.57 -2.91
C GLY A 89 0.32 -6.30 -1.62
N VAL A 90 1.25 -6.30 -0.67
CA VAL A 90 1.08 -6.92 0.66
C VAL A 90 0.50 -5.96 1.71
N ALA A 91 0.08 -4.77 1.29
CA ALA A 91 -0.60 -3.81 2.16
C ALA A 91 -2.01 -3.55 1.66
N VAL A 92 -2.98 -3.51 2.58
CA VAL A 92 -4.37 -3.20 2.25
C VAL A 92 -4.47 -1.74 1.80
N ALA A 93 -4.98 -1.53 0.58
CA ALA A 93 -5.33 -0.20 0.10
C ALA A 93 -6.67 0.22 0.69
N ARG A 94 -6.67 1.30 1.48
CA ARG A 94 -7.88 1.97 1.96
C ARG A 94 -8.11 3.25 1.17
N ASP A 95 -9.35 3.73 1.14
CA ASP A 95 -9.73 5.02 0.57
C ASP A 95 -9.40 5.15 -0.93
N ILE A 96 -9.78 4.14 -1.73
CA ILE A 96 -9.63 4.18 -3.19
C ILE A 96 -10.60 5.21 -3.76
N LYS A 97 -10.06 6.29 -4.32
CA LYS A 97 -10.83 7.34 -5.00
C LYS A 97 -10.68 7.21 -6.52
N PHE A 98 -11.80 7.13 -7.22
CA PHE A 98 -11.83 7.22 -8.68
C PHE A 98 -12.13 8.66 -9.08
N GLU A 99 -11.31 9.20 -9.96
CA GLU A 99 -11.52 10.51 -10.56
C GLU A 99 -11.49 10.36 -12.08
N PHE A 100 -12.59 10.72 -12.72
CA PHE A 100 -12.69 10.72 -14.17
C PHE A 100 -12.48 12.16 -14.64
N SER A 101 -11.55 12.35 -15.56
CA SER A 101 -11.44 13.62 -16.28
C SER A 101 -12.63 13.78 -17.22
N LYS A 102 -12.95 15.03 -17.58
CA LYS A 102 -14.06 15.36 -18.48
C LYS A 102 -13.91 14.58 -19.79
N VAL A 103 -14.86 13.71 -20.10
CA VAL A 103 -14.87 12.93 -21.34
C VAL A 103 -15.24 13.85 -22.49
N THR A 104 -14.27 14.19 -23.34
CA THR A 104 -14.51 14.85 -24.63
C THR A 104 -14.60 13.79 -25.72
N VAL A 105 -15.78 13.60 -26.29
CA VAL A 105 -15.95 12.83 -27.53
C VAL A 105 -15.43 13.69 -28.67
N ARG A 106 -14.37 13.25 -29.35
CA ARG A 106 -13.84 13.89 -30.56
C ARG A 106 -14.39 13.14 -31.78
N ASN A 107 -14.74 13.87 -32.84
CA ASN A 107 -15.21 13.33 -34.12
C ASN A 107 -16.53 12.54 -34.01
N LEU A 108 -17.58 13.13 -33.43
CA LEU A 108 -18.94 12.62 -33.63
C LEU A 108 -19.27 12.78 -35.12
N PRO A 109 -19.60 11.69 -35.85
CA PRO A 109 -20.09 11.84 -37.22
C PRO A 109 -21.41 12.62 -37.19
N GLU A 110 -21.56 13.56 -38.12
CA GLU A 110 -22.82 14.27 -38.31
C GLU A 110 -23.90 13.24 -38.66
N ILE A 111 -25.00 13.24 -37.89
CA ILE A 111 -26.18 12.43 -38.22
C ILE A 111 -26.91 13.21 -39.31
N GLU A 112 -26.87 12.72 -40.55
CA GLU A 112 -27.76 13.20 -41.61
C GLU A 112 -29.20 12.76 -41.30
N VAL A 113 -30.12 13.73 -41.24
CA VAL A 113 -31.56 13.55 -40.98
C VAL A 113 -32.33 13.60 -42.29
#